data_AF-A0AA42W799-F1
#
_entry.id   AF-A0AA42W799-F1
#
_cell.length_a   1.000
_cell.length_b   1.000
_cell.length_c   1.000
_cell.angle_alpha   90.00
_cell.angle_beta   90.00
_cell.angle_gamma   90.00
#
_symmetry.space_group_name_H-M   'P 1'
#
loop_
_entity.id
_entity.type
_entity.pdbx_description
1 polymer ?
#
loop_
_entity_poly.entity_id
_entity_poly.type
_entity_poly.pdbx_seq_one_letter_code
_entity_poly.pdbx_strand_id
1 'polypeptide(L)'
;LGKSSSGARYDDLKEMVCEIQVRTIVQDAWAIIQHHMVYKKESEIPSKIQRKLNSLSALFETVDDQFENIRNERDLYIQNVIQSKNNKIEFLKNELNIDSFKEYLNWKFPNRSCEAWSGQSSMVIDALINAGFKNLIQIDEILDETKETRRILVEKLDKKIRKCEDGSIPSNIEPALAISAKSSEWRDLIPWGDDWIEVFDEVL
;
A
#
# COMPACT_ATOMS: atom_id res chain seq x y z
N LEU A 1 27.60 -7.60 -23.69
CA LEU A 1 27.54 -9.08 -23.59
C LEU A 1 28.47 -9.67 -24.64
N GLY A 2 29.42 -10.52 -24.26
CA GLY A 2 30.53 -10.98 -25.10
C GLY A 2 30.27 -12.29 -25.87
N LYS A 3 31.19 -12.64 -26.79
CA LYS A 3 31.12 -13.79 -27.71
C LYS A 3 31.08 -15.19 -27.08
N SER A 4 31.10 -15.34 -25.76
CA SER A 4 31.14 -16.63 -25.05
C SER A 4 29.80 -17.09 -24.47
N SER A 5 28.69 -16.41 -24.80
CA SER A 5 27.34 -16.79 -24.35
C SER A 5 26.54 -17.39 -25.52
N SER A 6 26.85 -18.62 -25.92
CA SER A 6 26.12 -19.30 -27.00
C SER A 6 25.05 -20.25 -26.45
N GLY A 7 23.84 -19.73 -26.26
CA GLY A 7 22.60 -20.51 -26.23
C GLY A 7 22.04 -20.74 -27.64
N ALA A 8 20.82 -21.29 -27.76
CA ALA A 8 20.13 -21.44 -29.03
C ALA A 8 20.20 -20.15 -29.85
N ARG A 9 20.69 -20.24 -31.10
CA ARG A 9 20.79 -19.09 -32.00
C ARG A 9 19.41 -18.76 -32.54
N TYR A 10 18.80 -17.73 -32.00
CA TYR A 10 17.55 -17.15 -32.51
C TYR A 10 17.80 -16.21 -33.70
N ASP A 11 18.76 -16.55 -34.57
CA ASP A 11 19.09 -15.72 -35.74
C ASP A 11 17.87 -15.53 -36.65
N ASP A 12 16.98 -16.54 -36.69
CA ASP A 12 15.72 -16.52 -37.46
C ASP A 12 14.64 -15.60 -36.86
N LEU A 13 14.79 -15.16 -35.60
CA LEU A 13 13.83 -14.25 -34.95
C LEU A 13 14.22 -12.77 -35.11
N LYS A 14 15.45 -12.46 -35.57
CA LYS A 14 16.00 -11.09 -35.60
C LYS A 14 15.23 -10.12 -36.50
N GLU A 15 14.56 -10.63 -37.53
CA GLU A 15 13.84 -9.82 -38.52
C GLU A 15 12.32 -10.03 -38.45
N MET A 16 11.82 -10.75 -37.44
CA MET A 16 10.39 -10.99 -37.30
C MET A 16 9.68 -9.77 -36.73
N VAL A 17 8.54 -9.44 -37.31
CA VAL A 17 7.61 -8.44 -36.77
C VAL A 17 6.83 -9.08 -35.62
N CYS A 18 6.74 -8.38 -34.50
CA CYS A 18 5.86 -8.76 -33.39
C CYS A 18 4.81 -7.68 -33.16
N GLU A 19 3.64 -8.10 -32.69
CA GLU A 19 2.58 -7.21 -32.21
C GLU A 19 2.73 -7.03 -30.70
N ILE A 20 2.69 -5.78 -30.24
CA ILE A 20 2.65 -5.44 -28.82
C ILE A 20 1.26 -4.86 -28.54
N GLN A 21 0.49 -5.56 -27.72
CA GLN A 21 -0.82 -5.11 -27.27
C GLN A 21 -0.71 -4.62 -25.82
N VAL A 22 -1.29 -3.45 -25.55
CA VAL A 22 -1.46 -2.90 -24.20
C VAL A 22 -2.95 -2.88 -23.90
N ARG A 23 -3.35 -3.55 -22.81
CA ARG A 23 -4.76 -3.73 -22.43
C ARG A 23 -4.92 -3.60 -20.92
N THR A 24 -6.08 -3.14 -20.48
CA THR A 24 -6.51 -3.30 -19.09
C THR A 24 -6.78 -4.79 -18.80
N ILE A 25 -6.85 -5.16 -17.51
CA ILE A 25 -7.20 -6.52 -17.10
C ILE A 25 -8.61 -6.88 -17.62
N VAL A 26 -9.54 -5.92 -17.63
CA VAL A 26 -10.91 -6.14 -18.08
C VAL A 26 -10.98 -6.31 -19.60
N GLN A 27 -10.23 -5.49 -20.36
CA GLN A 27 -10.10 -5.66 -21.82
C GLN A 27 -9.51 -7.01 -22.19
N ASP A 28 -8.49 -7.48 -21.47
CA ASP A 28 -7.90 -8.80 -21.69
C ASP A 28 -8.89 -9.92 -21.38
N ALA A 29 -9.58 -9.83 -20.24
CA ALA A 29 -10.65 -10.76 -19.87
C ALA A 29 -11.75 -10.81 -20.94
N TRP A 30 -12.18 -9.65 -21.44
CA TRP A 30 -13.17 -9.57 -22.52
C TRP A 30 -12.66 -10.20 -23.82
N ALA A 31 -11.42 -9.93 -24.22
CA ALA A 31 -10.82 -10.49 -25.43
C ALA A 31 -10.73 -12.03 -25.37
N ILE A 32 -10.37 -12.59 -24.21
CA ILE A 32 -10.36 -14.04 -23.98
C ILE A 32 -11.78 -14.61 -24.10
N ILE A 33 -12.76 -13.99 -23.41
CA ILE A 33 -14.16 -14.44 -23.43
C ILE A 33 -14.74 -14.39 -24.86
N GLN A 34 -14.54 -13.27 -25.55
CA GLN A 34 -15.03 -13.06 -26.91
C GLN A 34 -14.38 -14.08 -27.85
N HIS A 35 -13.06 -14.26 -27.78
CA HIS A 35 -12.35 -15.25 -28.59
C HIS A 35 -12.89 -16.67 -28.38
N HIS A 36 -13.12 -17.09 -27.13
CA HIS A 36 -13.67 -18.42 -26.85
C HIS A 36 -15.13 -18.58 -27.28
N MET A 37 -15.94 -17.53 -27.21
CA MET A 37 -17.36 -17.60 -27.61
C MET A 37 -17.56 -17.48 -29.14
N VAL A 38 -16.64 -16.82 -29.84
CA VAL A 38 -16.74 -16.49 -31.27
C VAL A 38 -15.94 -17.47 -32.16
N TYR A 39 -15.12 -18.32 -31.54
CA TYR A 39 -13.97 -19.08 -32.08
C TYR A 39 -14.10 -19.74 -33.47
N LYS A 40 -15.28 -19.85 -34.10
CA LYS A 40 -15.41 -20.53 -35.40
C LYS A 40 -16.02 -19.72 -36.55
N LYS A 41 -16.72 -18.60 -36.31
CA LYS A 41 -17.12 -17.55 -37.28
C LYS A 41 -18.11 -16.59 -36.64
N GLU A 42 -17.83 -15.29 -36.69
CA GLU A 42 -18.77 -14.25 -36.27
C GLU A 42 -20.12 -14.33 -37.01
N SER A 43 -20.11 -14.75 -38.27
CA SER A 43 -21.31 -14.89 -39.11
C SER A 43 -22.21 -16.07 -38.74
N GLU A 44 -21.73 -17.00 -37.92
CA GLU A 44 -22.51 -18.17 -37.46
C GLU A 44 -23.16 -17.93 -36.08
N ILE A 45 -22.94 -16.77 -35.46
CA ILE A 45 -23.49 -16.43 -34.15
C ILE A 45 -24.92 -15.91 -34.30
N PRO A 46 -25.92 -16.52 -33.63
CA PRO A 46 -27.27 -15.99 -33.60
C PRO A 46 -27.31 -14.53 -33.11
N SER A 47 -28.07 -13.68 -33.79
CA SER A 47 -28.17 -12.23 -33.51
C SER A 47 -28.49 -11.90 -32.05
N LYS A 48 -29.29 -12.75 -31.38
CA LYS A 48 -29.61 -12.62 -29.95
C LYS A 48 -28.39 -12.79 -29.05
N ILE A 49 -27.47 -13.69 -29.41
CA ILE A 49 -26.22 -13.92 -28.68
C ILE A 49 -25.25 -12.78 -28.94
N GLN A 50 -25.09 -12.35 -30.20
CA GLN A 50 -24.25 -11.21 -30.55
C GLN A 50 -24.71 -9.93 -29.83
N ARG A 51 -26.01 -9.67 -29.75
CA ARG A 51 -26.55 -8.54 -28.98
C ARG A 51 -26.15 -8.60 -27.50
N LYS A 52 -26.20 -9.79 -26.89
CA LYS A 52 -25.77 -9.98 -25.49
C LYS A 52 -24.27 -9.76 -25.31
N LEU A 53 -23.45 -10.26 -26.23
CA LEU A 53 -22.00 -10.03 -26.24
C LEU A 53 -21.69 -8.53 -26.32
N ASN A 54 -22.35 -7.81 -27.22
CA ASN A 54 -22.16 -6.37 -27.33
C ASN A 54 -22.58 -5.63 -26.04
N SER A 55 -23.67 -6.05 -25.40
CA SER A 55 -24.06 -5.50 -24.09
C SER A 55 -23.04 -5.78 -22.99
N LEU A 56 -22.40 -6.96 -23.00
CA LEU A 56 -21.31 -7.27 -22.05
C LEU A 56 -20.07 -6.42 -22.31
N SER A 57 -19.69 -6.22 -23.58
CA SER A 57 -18.59 -5.32 -23.94
C SER A 57 -18.83 -3.91 -23.41
N ALA A 58 -20.04 -3.39 -23.55
CA ALA A 58 -20.41 -2.07 -23.04
C ALA A 58 -20.35 -2.00 -21.49
N LEU A 59 -20.74 -3.10 -20.81
CA LEU A 59 -20.62 -3.18 -19.36
C LEU A 59 -19.15 -3.21 -18.92
N PHE A 60 -18.30 -3.95 -19.62
CA PHE A 60 -16.87 -3.99 -19.34
C PHE A 60 -16.18 -2.64 -19.55
N GLU A 61 -16.54 -1.91 -20.60
CA GLU A 61 -16.10 -0.53 -20.79
C GLU A 61 -16.49 0.33 -19.60
N THR A 62 -17.76 0.24 -19.17
CA THR A 62 -18.25 0.99 -18.00
C THR A 62 -17.45 0.65 -16.74
N VAL A 63 -17.11 -0.62 -16.54
CA VAL A 63 -16.32 -1.08 -15.39
C VAL A 63 -14.90 -0.50 -15.43
N ASP A 64 -14.24 -0.51 -16.58
CA ASP A 64 -12.91 0.10 -16.75
C ASP A 64 -12.94 1.61 -16.45
N ASP A 65 -13.95 2.33 -16.98
CA ASP A 65 -14.15 3.76 -16.68
C ASP A 65 -14.31 4.01 -15.18
N GLN A 66 -15.06 3.14 -14.47
CA GLN A 66 -15.22 3.27 -13.02
C GLN A 66 -13.89 3.05 -12.28
N PHE A 67 -13.06 2.09 -12.71
CA PHE A 67 -11.75 1.90 -12.10
C PHE A 67 -10.81 3.09 -12.33
N GLU A 68 -10.83 3.69 -13.52
CA GLU A 68 -10.08 4.91 -13.79
C GLU A 68 -10.55 6.08 -12.91
N ASN A 69 -11.87 6.26 -12.76
CA ASN A 69 -12.42 7.29 -11.88
C ASN A 69 -12.02 7.09 -10.42
N ILE A 70 -12.12 5.87 -9.87
CA ILE A 70 -11.69 5.57 -8.49
C ILE A 70 -10.20 5.86 -8.32
N ARG A 71 -9.36 5.52 -9.30
CA ARG A 71 -7.93 5.83 -9.27
C ARG A 71 -7.70 7.34 -9.22
N ASN A 72 -8.37 8.10 -10.07
CA ASN A 72 -8.28 9.56 -10.11
C ASN A 72 -8.76 10.20 -8.79
N GLU A 73 -9.84 9.70 -8.20
CA GLU A 73 -10.33 10.15 -6.89
C GLU A 73 -9.32 9.87 -5.78
N ARG A 74 -8.68 8.70 -5.79
CA ARG A 74 -7.61 8.38 -4.84
C ARG A 74 -6.41 9.31 -5.00
N ASP A 75 -5.98 9.55 -6.25
CA ASP A 75 -4.87 10.46 -6.53
C ASP A 75 -5.19 11.88 -6.03
N LEU A 76 -6.41 12.37 -6.31
CA LEU A 76 -6.89 13.66 -5.80
C LEU A 76 -6.94 13.71 -4.27
N TYR A 77 -7.41 12.64 -3.63
CA TYR A 77 -7.42 12.51 -2.18
C TYR A 77 -6.00 12.65 -1.61
N ILE A 78 -5.02 11.93 -2.16
CA ILE A 78 -3.62 12.00 -1.72
C ILE A 78 -3.07 13.43 -1.89
N GLN A 79 -3.36 14.09 -3.01
CA GLN A 79 -2.95 15.49 -3.22
C GLN A 79 -3.55 16.43 -2.17
N ASN A 80 -4.83 16.25 -1.82
CA ASN A 80 -5.49 17.05 -0.78
C ASN A 80 -4.85 16.82 0.59
N VAL A 81 -4.53 15.57 0.94
CA VAL A 81 -3.82 15.25 2.20
C VAL A 81 -2.46 15.95 2.22
N ILE A 82 -1.67 15.86 1.15
CA ILE A 82 -0.36 16.52 1.05
C ILE A 82 -0.51 18.05 1.17
N GLN A 83 -1.47 18.64 0.46
CA GLN A 83 -1.71 20.08 0.47
C GLN A 83 -2.12 20.60 1.85
N SER A 84 -2.89 19.80 2.60
CA SER A 84 -3.34 20.16 3.94
C SER A 84 -2.19 20.24 4.97
N LYS A 85 -0.99 19.70 4.69
CA LYS A 85 0.21 19.82 5.56
C LYS A 85 0.61 21.26 5.87
N ASN A 86 0.22 22.21 5.03
CA ASN A 86 0.46 23.64 5.25
C ASN A 86 -0.28 24.17 6.49
N ASN A 87 -1.33 23.49 6.93
CA ASN A 87 -2.06 23.80 8.15
C ASN A 87 -2.14 22.55 9.03
N LYS A 88 -1.38 22.53 10.14
CA LYS A 88 -1.33 21.39 11.07
C LYS A 88 -2.73 20.89 11.48
N ILE A 89 -3.66 21.80 11.80
CA ILE A 89 -4.99 21.43 12.30
C ILE A 89 -5.80 20.74 11.19
N GLU A 90 -5.71 21.24 9.97
CA GLU A 90 -6.38 20.66 8.81
C GLU A 90 -5.78 19.30 8.46
N PHE A 91 -4.45 19.22 8.43
CA PHE A 91 -3.72 17.98 8.16
C PHE A 91 -4.10 16.86 9.14
N LEU A 92 -4.14 17.16 10.44
CA LEU A 92 -4.45 16.15 11.46
C LEU A 92 -5.92 15.71 11.48
N LYS A 93 -6.82 16.44 10.83
CA LYS A 93 -8.24 16.04 10.71
C LYS A 93 -8.48 14.97 9.65
N ASN A 94 -7.51 14.72 8.77
CA ASN A 94 -7.64 13.67 7.77
C ASN A 94 -7.91 12.31 8.42
N GLU A 95 -8.75 11.52 7.76
CA GLU A 95 -9.04 10.14 8.14
C GLU A 95 -7.76 9.30 8.15
N LEU A 96 -7.66 8.39 9.11
CA LEU A 96 -6.58 7.44 9.21
C LEU A 96 -6.75 6.34 8.15
N ASN A 97 -5.83 6.30 7.20
CA ASN A 97 -5.67 5.20 6.26
C ASN A 97 -4.19 5.08 5.87
N ILE A 98 -3.87 4.13 5.00
CA ILE A 98 -2.47 3.89 4.61
C ILE A 98 -1.79 5.06 3.93
N ASP A 99 -2.52 5.82 3.12
CA ASP A 99 -1.96 6.94 2.39
C ASP A 99 -1.75 8.13 3.33
N SER A 100 -2.76 8.49 4.13
CA SER A 100 -2.65 9.59 5.10
C SER A 100 -1.66 9.31 6.23
N PHE A 101 -1.54 8.07 6.67
CA PHE A 101 -0.58 7.65 7.68
C PHE A 101 0.87 7.77 7.18
N LYS A 102 1.14 7.37 5.94
CA LYS A 102 2.46 7.56 5.32
C LYS A 102 2.83 9.05 5.24
N GLU A 103 1.88 9.87 4.81
CA GLU A 103 2.08 11.31 4.76
C GLU A 103 2.29 11.91 6.16
N TYR A 104 1.62 11.38 7.18
CA TYR A 104 1.79 11.77 8.58
C TYR A 104 3.17 11.42 9.12
N LEU A 105 3.66 10.19 8.89
CA LEU A 105 4.99 9.77 9.31
C LEU A 105 6.08 10.64 8.68
N ASN A 106 5.97 10.92 7.38
CA ASN A 106 6.90 11.80 6.67
C ASN A 106 6.86 13.24 7.22
N TRP A 107 5.69 13.72 7.63
CA TRP A 107 5.54 15.06 8.19
C TRP A 107 6.07 15.17 9.63
N LYS A 108 5.74 14.20 10.51
CA LYS A 108 6.15 14.19 11.92
C LYS A 108 7.63 13.81 12.09
N PHE A 109 8.16 12.96 11.20
CA PHE A 109 9.52 12.44 11.25
C PHE A 109 10.26 12.62 9.91
N PRO A 110 10.55 13.86 9.48
CA PRO A 110 11.08 14.15 8.14
C PRO A 110 12.45 13.51 7.85
N ASN A 111 13.24 13.23 8.89
CA ASN A 111 14.56 12.61 8.78
C ASN A 111 14.53 11.08 9.01
N ARG A 112 13.36 10.43 8.89
CA ARG A 112 13.17 8.99 9.19
C ARG A 112 12.20 8.32 8.20
N SER A 113 12.24 8.74 6.93
CA SER A 113 11.27 8.34 5.88
C SER A 113 11.42 6.88 5.39
N CYS A 114 12.20 6.07 6.10
CA CYS A 114 12.42 4.67 5.78
C CYS A 114 11.37 3.77 6.45
N GLU A 115 10.58 3.06 5.64
CA GLU A 115 9.81 1.90 6.08
C GLU A 115 10.73 0.68 5.99
N ALA A 116 11.18 0.12 7.11
CA ALA A 116 12.15 -0.99 7.09
C ALA A 116 11.65 -2.21 6.30
N TRP A 117 10.33 -2.43 6.29
CA TRP A 117 9.65 -3.50 5.57
C TRP A 117 8.28 -2.98 5.12
N SER A 118 7.90 -3.25 3.86
CA SER A 118 6.66 -2.75 3.25
C SER A 118 5.37 -3.14 4.01
N GLY A 119 5.38 -4.27 4.74
CA GLY A 119 4.22 -4.76 5.48
C GLY A 119 4.01 -4.12 6.86
N GLN A 120 5.06 -3.57 7.49
CA GLN A 120 4.97 -3.11 8.88
C GLN A 120 4.02 -1.92 9.03
N SER A 121 4.04 -0.96 8.09
CA SER A 121 3.11 0.19 8.16
C SER A 121 1.66 -0.27 8.13
N SER A 122 1.32 -1.24 7.27
CA SER A 122 -0.04 -1.82 7.23
C SER A 122 -0.42 -2.42 8.57
N MET A 123 0.47 -3.23 9.16
CA MET A 123 0.22 -3.89 10.44
C MET A 123 -0.05 -2.88 11.57
N VAL A 124 0.72 -1.78 11.60
CA VAL A 124 0.55 -0.72 12.60
C VAL A 124 -0.75 0.03 12.37
N ILE A 125 -1.09 0.34 11.11
CA ILE A 125 -2.38 0.97 10.77
C ILE A 125 -3.55 0.07 11.17
N ASP A 126 -3.47 -1.23 10.87
CA ASP A 126 -4.52 -2.18 11.21
C ASP A 126 -4.74 -2.24 12.72
N ALA A 127 -3.65 -2.27 13.50
CA ALA A 127 -3.71 -2.21 14.96
C ALA A 127 -4.35 -0.90 15.47
N LEU A 128 -3.99 0.25 14.87
CA LEU A 128 -4.59 1.55 15.20
C LEU A 128 -6.09 1.57 14.87
N ILE A 129 -6.49 1.10 13.68
CA ILE A 129 -7.90 1.05 13.28
C ILE A 129 -8.68 0.11 14.20
N ASN A 130 -8.13 -1.06 14.53
CA ASN A 130 -8.74 -2.02 15.46
C ASN A 130 -8.86 -1.46 16.89
N ALA A 131 -7.91 -0.62 17.31
CA ALA A 131 -7.97 0.11 18.57
C ALA A 131 -8.94 1.30 18.55
N GLY A 132 -9.57 1.60 17.39
CA GLY A 132 -10.62 2.62 17.25
C GLY A 132 -10.14 4.01 16.85
N PHE A 133 -8.89 4.15 16.42
CA PHE A 133 -8.36 5.41 15.89
C PHE A 133 -8.94 5.68 14.49
N LYS A 134 -9.44 6.89 14.27
CA LYS A 134 -10.13 7.29 13.03
C LYS A 134 -9.43 8.39 12.26
N ASN A 135 -8.59 9.18 12.91
CA ASN A 135 -7.94 10.33 12.29
C ASN A 135 -6.52 10.53 12.83
N LEU A 136 -5.76 11.37 12.14
CA LEU A 136 -4.35 11.61 12.46
C LEU A 136 -4.17 12.39 13.77
N ILE A 137 -5.15 13.18 14.22
CA ILE A 137 -5.07 13.93 15.48
C ILE A 137 -4.97 12.98 16.68
N GLN A 138 -5.75 11.90 16.70
CA GLN A 138 -5.67 10.90 17.78
C GLN A 138 -4.30 10.22 17.82
N ILE A 139 -3.65 10.04 16.66
CA ILE A 139 -2.28 9.51 16.59
C ILE A 139 -1.27 10.54 17.11
N ASP A 140 -1.42 11.81 16.76
CA ASP A 140 -0.54 12.88 17.26
C ASP A 140 -0.62 13.00 18.78
N GLU A 141 -1.83 12.91 19.33
CA GLU A 141 -2.12 12.95 20.77
C GLU A 141 -1.47 11.77 21.50
N ILE A 142 -1.66 10.52 21.06
CA ILE A 142 -1.05 9.37 21.74
C ILE A 142 0.48 9.39 21.66
N LEU A 143 1.05 9.85 20.54
CA LEU A 143 2.50 10.01 20.41
C LEU A 143 3.03 11.03 21.41
N ASP A 144 2.33 12.15 21.60
CA ASP A 144 2.75 13.20 22.53
C ASP A 144 2.54 12.75 24.00
N GLU A 145 1.46 12.04 24.32
CA GLU A 145 1.19 11.49 25.66
C GLU A 145 2.21 10.43 26.10
N THR A 146 2.65 9.57 25.18
CA THR A 146 3.54 8.43 25.48
C THR A 146 5.03 8.77 25.28
N LYS A 147 5.35 10.04 25.06
CA LYS A 147 6.68 10.49 24.65
C LYS A 147 7.81 10.00 25.55
N GLU A 148 7.65 10.07 26.87
CA GLU A 148 8.70 9.67 27.82
C GLU A 148 8.90 8.15 27.84
N THR A 149 7.81 7.39 27.90
CA THR A 149 7.84 5.93 27.86
C THR A 149 8.44 5.42 26.55
N ARG A 150 8.06 6.01 25.42
CA ARG A 150 8.64 5.69 24.11
C ARG A 150 10.13 5.97 24.07
N ARG A 151 10.60 7.07 24.66
CA ARG A 151 12.04 7.38 24.75
C ARG A 151 12.81 6.25 25.45
N ILE A 152 12.30 5.77 26.59
CA ILE A 152 12.91 4.68 27.35
C ILE A 152 12.89 3.37 26.56
N LEU A 153 11.75 3.04 25.94
CA LEU A 153 11.61 1.85 25.10
C LEU A 153 12.61 1.87 23.93
N VAL A 154 12.71 2.98 23.22
CA VAL A 154 13.66 3.17 22.12
C VAL A 154 15.11 3.01 22.58
N GLU A 155 15.48 3.59 23.73
CA GLU A 155 16.83 3.47 24.28
C GLU A 155 17.20 2.01 24.61
N LYS A 156 16.27 1.26 25.20
CA LYS A 156 16.48 -0.18 25.49
C LYS A 156 16.49 -1.03 24.22
N LEU A 157 15.65 -0.69 23.24
CA LEU A 157 15.53 -1.40 21.97
C LEU A 157 16.59 -0.99 20.94
N ASP A 158 17.39 0.07 21.15
CA ASP A 158 18.29 0.65 20.14
C ASP A 158 19.20 -0.39 19.47
N LYS A 159 19.66 -1.38 20.24
CA LYS A 159 20.52 -2.48 19.74
C LYS A 159 19.75 -3.58 19.01
N LYS A 160 18.44 -3.73 19.27
CA LYS A 160 17.55 -4.74 18.68
C LYS A 160 16.80 -4.19 17.45
N ILE A 161 16.62 -2.87 17.35
CA ILE A 161 15.92 -2.23 16.23
C ILE A 161 16.79 -2.25 14.98
N ARG A 162 16.22 -2.75 13.88
CA ARG A 162 16.82 -2.60 12.56
C ARG A 162 16.79 -1.13 12.15
N LYS A 163 17.96 -0.51 12.07
CA LYS A 163 18.14 0.88 11.63
C LYS A 163 18.10 0.98 10.11
N CYS A 164 17.76 2.16 9.63
CA CYS A 164 17.81 2.53 8.22
C CYS A 164 19.25 2.73 7.77
N GLU A 165 19.46 2.91 6.46
CA GLU A 165 20.81 3.10 5.89
C GLU A 165 21.53 4.33 6.47
N ASP A 166 20.76 5.35 6.86
CA ASP A 166 21.24 6.57 7.52
C ASP A 166 21.42 6.43 9.04
N GLY A 167 21.19 5.24 9.60
CA GLY A 167 21.28 4.95 11.03
C GLY A 167 20.07 5.38 11.85
N SER A 168 19.03 5.95 11.21
CA SER A 168 17.78 6.32 11.90
C SER A 168 16.90 5.10 12.21
N ILE A 169 15.98 5.26 13.15
CA ILE A 169 14.95 4.25 13.46
C ILE A 169 13.77 4.47 12.52
N PRO A 170 13.19 3.38 11.95
CA PRO A 170 11.99 3.46 11.12
C PRO A 170 10.85 4.22 11.80
N SER A 171 10.27 5.20 11.11
CA SER A 171 9.24 6.09 11.66
C SER A 171 7.94 5.37 12.03
N ASN A 172 7.61 4.29 11.32
CA ASN A 172 6.43 3.46 11.57
C ASN A 172 6.46 2.71 12.91
N ILE A 173 7.63 2.55 13.54
CA ILE A 173 7.75 1.96 14.87
C ILE A 173 7.17 2.91 15.94
N GLU A 174 7.23 4.22 15.73
CA GLU A 174 6.85 5.21 16.74
C GLU A 174 5.36 5.10 17.15
N PRO A 175 4.39 5.03 16.22
CA PRO A 175 2.99 4.81 16.58
C PRO A 175 2.74 3.43 17.21
N ALA A 176 3.48 2.39 16.81
CA ALA A 176 3.37 1.06 17.40
C ALA A 176 3.80 1.05 18.87
N LEU A 177 4.93 1.71 19.18
CA LEU A 177 5.38 1.89 20.56
C LEU A 177 4.39 2.74 21.36
N ALA A 178 3.77 3.75 20.74
CA ALA A 178 2.78 4.61 21.39
C ALA A 178 1.56 3.82 21.88
N ILE A 179 0.93 3.04 21.00
CA ILE A 179 -0.23 2.24 21.39
C ILE A 179 0.13 1.18 22.44
N SER A 180 1.32 0.59 22.33
CA SER A 180 1.78 -0.47 23.24
C SER A 180 2.12 0.04 24.63
N ALA A 181 2.64 1.27 24.71
CA ALA A 181 2.89 1.96 25.97
C ALA A 181 1.60 2.38 26.67
N LYS A 182 0.51 2.60 25.92
CA LYS A 182 -0.76 3.10 26.47
C LYS A 182 -1.63 2.00 27.07
N SER A 183 -1.66 0.81 26.47
CA SER A 183 -2.47 -0.31 26.94
C SER A 183 -1.85 -1.65 26.56
N SER A 184 -1.94 -2.65 27.45
CA SER A 184 -1.56 -4.04 27.15
C SER A 184 -2.43 -4.64 26.04
N GLU A 185 -3.73 -4.33 26.01
CA GLU A 185 -4.63 -4.84 24.96
C GLU A 185 -4.18 -4.40 23.56
N TRP A 186 -3.67 -3.17 23.42
CA TRP A 186 -3.19 -2.65 22.13
C TRP A 186 -1.78 -3.13 21.81
N ARG A 187 -0.97 -3.40 22.84
CA ARG A 187 0.35 -4.02 22.67
C ARG A 187 0.24 -5.38 21.99
N ASP A 188 -0.74 -6.17 22.41
CA ASP A 188 -0.97 -7.52 21.89
C ASP A 188 -1.47 -7.54 20.43
N LEU A 189 -1.88 -6.38 19.88
CA LEU A 189 -2.25 -6.25 18.47
C LEU A 189 -1.03 -6.21 17.53
N ILE A 190 0.15 -5.87 18.05
CA ILE A 190 1.38 -5.82 17.27
C ILE A 190 2.20 -7.08 17.54
N PRO A 191 2.61 -7.84 16.52
CA PRO A 191 3.45 -9.02 16.70
C PRO A 191 4.91 -8.60 16.93
N TRP A 192 5.20 -8.16 18.15
CA TRP A 192 6.49 -7.66 18.59
C TRP A 192 7.62 -8.69 18.50
N GLY A 193 7.31 -9.98 18.61
CA GLY A 193 8.29 -11.06 18.76
C GLY A 193 8.88 -11.10 20.17
N ASP A 194 9.41 -12.26 20.57
CA ASP A 194 9.81 -12.56 21.96
C ASP A 194 10.82 -11.53 22.51
N ASP A 195 11.78 -11.14 21.67
CA ASP A 195 12.84 -10.18 21.99
C ASP A 195 12.34 -8.79 22.43
N TRP A 196 11.18 -8.38 21.93
CA TRP A 196 10.59 -7.07 22.22
C TRP A 196 9.68 -7.14 23.44
N ILE A 197 8.97 -8.27 23.63
CA ILE A 197 8.09 -8.51 24.77
C ILE A 197 8.86 -8.37 26.09
N GLU A 198 10.06 -8.97 26.17
CA GLU A 198 10.94 -8.82 27.34
C GLU A 198 11.20 -7.35 27.68
N VAL A 199 11.41 -6.51 26.67
CA VAL A 199 11.70 -5.08 26.88
C VAL A 199 10.45 -4.32 27.36
N PHE A 200 9.26 -4.69 26.87
CA PHE A 200 8.02 -4.11 27.37
C PHE A 200 7.78 -4.49 28.83
N ASP A 201 7.99 -5.75 29.20
CA ASP A 201 7.80 -6.24 30.58
C ASP A 201 8.78 -5.60 31.58
N GLU A 202 9.97 -5.19 31.12
CA GLU A 202 10.91 -4.45 31.97
C GLU A 202 10.60 -2.94 32.12
N VAL A 203 9.75 -2.36 31.26
CA VAL A 203 9.53 -0.90 31.18
C VAL A 203 8.13 -0.47 31.59
N LEU A 204 7.11 -1.28 31.27
CA LEU A 204 5.69 -0.97 31.45
C LEU A 204 5.10 -1.72 32.64
#